data_AF-A0A183HP24-F1
#
_entry.id   AF-A0A183HP24-F1
#
_cell.length_a   1.000
_cell.length_b   1.000
_cell.length_c   1.000
_cell.angle_alpha   90.00
_cell.angle_beta   90.00
_cell.angle_gamma   90.00
#
_symmetry.space_group_name_H-M   'P 1'
#
loop_
_entity.id
_entity.type
_entity.pdbx_description
1 polymer ?
#
loop_
_entity_poly.entity_id
_entity_poly.type
_entity_poly.pdbx_seq_one_letter_code
_entity_poly.pdbx_strand_id
1 'polypeptide(L)'
;MFKTDFVGVKQRILTYLYHRCADSTQVDNFLHTFAQFRSLRMWQMQLVTPSIILIRFVNEEAFAATPGIGSYPLLLVLMDWQRGDILGAFDRYSANFLKLIEKCQEELKYAHVSSNRFPCTIQHCQQALVAYERMKDALTDARGGSDRETRRRIICQLPYSFSYIPVETPYLDPSMFRFDDRLITLIERTKLTDSEVIRLGFTTFYYFTGFQNQKVFSGVFYFNFSKIF
;
A
#
# COMPACT_ATOMS: atom_id res chain seq x y z
N MET A 1 11.07 -10.22 21.19
CA MET A 1 11.68 -8.90 21.41
C MET A 1 11.39 -8.00 20.19
N PHE A 2 10.12 -7.67 19.92
CA PHE A 2 9.68 -6.84 18.79
C PHE A 2 8.54 -5.87 19.17
N LYS A 3 8.16 -5.83 20.46
CA LYS A 3 6.96 -5.12 20.93
C LYS A 3 7.21 -3.61 21.09
N THR A 4 8.47 -3.20 21.20
CA THR A 4 8.91 -1.81 21.38
C THR A 4 9.06 -1.05 20.07
N ASP A 5 9.44 -1.75 18.99
CA ASP A 5 9.89 -1.09 17.76
C ASP A 5 8.71 -0.51 16.97
N PHE A 6 7.57 -1.21 16.98
CA PHE A 6 6.33 -0.74 16.36
C PHE A 6 5.67 0.43 17.12
N VAL A 7 5.91 0.55 18.42
CA VAL A 7 5.51 1.75 19.19
C VAL A 7 6.32 2.95 18.70
N GLY A 8 7.60 2.74 18.40
CA GLY A 8 8.50 3.76 17.84
C GLY A 8 8.03 4.30 16.49
N VAL A 9 7.61 3.44 15.56
CA VAL A 9 7.15 3.89 14.22
C VAL A 9 5.91 4.77 14.32
N LYS A 10 4.90 4.36 15.10
CA LYS A 10 3.70 5.18 15.31
C LYS A 10 4.03 6.51 15.99
N GLN A 11 4.91 6.50 16.99
CA GLN A 11 5.35 7.72 17.65
C GLN A 11 6.02 8.67 16.65
N ARG A 12 6.95 8.17 15.83
CA ARG A 12 7.60 8.96 14.77
C ARG A 12 6.57 9.55 13.81
N ILE A 13 5.57 8.79 13.39
CA ILE A 13 4.49 9.26 12.49
C ILE A 13 3.72 10.40 13.13
N LEU A 14 3.32 10.25 14.39
CA LEU A 14 2.60 11.29 15.12
C LEU A 14 3.45 12.54 15.32
N THR A 15 4.74 12.39 15.63
CA THR A 15 5.69 13.50 15.75
C THR A 15 5.85 14.23 14.41
N TYR A 16 6.01 13.50 13.31
CA TYR A 16 6.10 14.09 11.97
C TYR A 16 4.84 14.88 11.60
N LEU A 17 3.65 14.30 11.84
CA LEU A 17 2.37 14.99 11.59
C LEU A 17 2.19 16.22 12.46
N TYR A 18 2.58 16.15 13.74
CA TYR A 18 2.51 17.28 14.66
C TYR A 18 3.40 18.43 14.21
N HIS A 19 4.67 18.18 13.87
CA HIS A 19 5.58 19.22 13.38
C HIS A 19 5.05 19.86 12.09
N ARG A 20 4.55 19.06 11.15
CA ARG A 20 3.94 19.56 9.93
C ARG A 20 2.73 20.48 10.19
N CYS A 21 1.92 20.17 11.20
CA CYS A 21 0.79 21.00 11.60
C CYS A 21 1.20 22.23 12.43
N ALA A 22 2.29 22.14 13.20
CA ALA A 22 2.87 23.26 13.92
C ALA A 22 3.41 24.31 12.94
N ASP A 23 4.12 23.87 11.91
CA ASP A 23 4.63 24.74 10.84
C ASP A 23 3.51 25.43 10.06
N SER A 24 2.35 24.78 9.91
CA SER A 24 1.18 25.34 9.21
C SER A 24 0.18 26.04 10.12
N THR A 25 0.47 26.21 11.42
CA THR A 25 -0.44 26.78 12.44
C THR A 25 -1.79 26.07 12.59
N GLN A 26 -1.85 24.78 12.27
CA GLN A 26 -3.06 23.93 12.32
C GLN A 26 -3.00 22.87 13.43
N VAL A 27 -2.38 23.20 14.56
CA VAL A 27 -2.19 22.26 15.68
C VAL A 27 -3.53 21.79 16.26
N ASP A 28 -4.54 22.66 16.34
CA ASP A 28 -5.86 22.31 16.87
C ASP A 28 -6.54 21.22 16.03
N ASN A 29 -6.45 21.33 14.70
CA ASN A 29 -6.96 20.31 13.77
C ASN A 29 -6.28 18.96 13.98
N PHE A 30 -4.97 18.96 14.27
CA PHE A 30 -4.24 17.75 14.61
C PHE A 30 -4.72 17.14 15.93
N LEU A 31 -4.93 17.95 16.96
CA LEU A 31 -5.42 17.46 18.26
C LEU A 31 -6.83 16.84 18.15
N HIS A 32 -7.71 17.42 17.32
CA HIS A 32 -9.03 16.84 17.04
C HIS A 32 -8.95 15.50 16.29
N THR A 33 -7.98 15.34 15.38
CA THR A 33 -7.80 14.13 14.58
C THR A 33 -6.86 13.10 15.22
N PHE A 34 -6.20 13.45 16.33
CA PHE A 34 -5.20 12.63 17.02
C PHE A 34 -5.73 11.24 17.41
N ALA A 35 -6.95 11.19 17.95
CA ALA A 35 -7.58 9.93 18.34
C ALA A 35 -7.76 8.99 17.14
N GLN A 36 -8.06 9.54 15.96
CA GLN A 36 -8.19 8.79 14.72
C GLN A 36 -6.83 8.25 14.28
N PHE A 37 -5.77 9.07 14.27
CA PHE A 37 -4.43 8.59 13.90
C PHE A 37 -3.90 7.52 14.85
N ARG A 38 -4.25 7.61 16.13
CA ARG A 38 -3.88 6.59 17.14
C ARG A 38 -4.57 5.25 16.87
N SER A 39 -5.83 5.25 16.45
CA SER A 39 -6.61 4.02 16.21
C SER A 39 -6.19 3.27 14.95
N LEU A 40 -5.55 3.95 13.99
CA LEU A 40 -5.08 3.33 12.75
C LEU A 40 -4.09 2.18 13.05
N ARG A 41 -4.27 1.04 12.38
CA ARG A 41 -3.38 -0.12 12.44
C ARG A 41 -2.69 -0.31 11.08
N MET A 42 -1.47 -0.82 11.11
CA MET A 42 -0.76 -1.17 9.88
C MET A 42 -1.54 -2.30 9.18
N TRP A 43 -1.87 -2.10 7.91
CA TRP A 43 -2.59 -3.07 7.09
C TRP A 43 -1.65 -3.77 6.12
N GLN A 44 -0.92 -3.00 5.31
CA GLN A 44 -0.03 -3.52 4.28
C GLN A 44 1.18 -2.62 4.16
N MET A 45 2.30 -3.21 3.76
CA MET A 45 3.54 -2.51 3.46
C MET A 45 4.14 -3.01 2.16
N GLN A 46 4.93 -2.15 1.54
CA GLN A 46 5.65 -2.45 0.31
C GLN A 46 6.96 -1.67 0.28
N LEU A 47 8.01 -2.27 -0.31
CA LEU A 47 9.22 -1.55 -0.68
C LEU A 47 8.99 -0.74 -1.96
N VAL A 48 9.39 0.52 -1.96
CA VAL A 48 9.42 1.38 -3.17
C VAL A 48 10.84 1.41 -3.73
N THR A 49 11.83 1.46 -2.84
CA THR A 49 13.25 1.51 -3.14
C THR A 49 13.95 0.65 -2.08
N PRO A 50 15.20 0.19 -2.26
CA PRO A 50 15.88 -0.61 -1.25
C PRO A 50 15.90 0.00 0.17
N SER A 51 15.83 1.33 0.30
CA SER A 51 15.78 2.06 1.58
C SER A 51 14.39 2.61 1.95
N ILE A 52 13.44 2.66 1.03
CA ILE A 52 12.15 3.35 1.24
C ILE A 52 11.00 2.33 1.27
N ILE A 53 10.22 2.36 2.34
CA ILE A 53 8.97 1.61 2.46
C ILE A 53 7.75 2.52 2.43
N LEU A 54 6.73 2.05 1.71
CA LEU A 54 5.37 2.56 1.76
C LEU A 54 4.55 1.69 2.71
N ILE A 55 3.96 2.31 3.72
CA ILE A 55 3.10 1.64 4.69
C ILE A 55 1.70 2.23 4.60
N ARG A 56 0.70 1.35 4.54
CA ARG A 56 -0.72 1.68 4.63
C ARG A 56 -1.24 1.38 6.02
N PHE A 57 -1.82 2.41 6.62
CA PHE A 57 -2.50 2.36 7.89
C PHE A 57 -4.01 2.53 7.68
N VAL A 58 -4.82 1.71 8.34
CA VAL A 58 -6.28 1.71 8.23
C VAL A 58 -6.91 1.46 9.60
N ASN A 59 -8.12 1.95 9.82
CA ASN A 59 -8.87 1.65 11.04
C ASN A 59 -9.26 0.16 11.13
N GLU A 60 -9.42 -0.36 12.34
CA GLU A 60 -9.79 -1.76 12.64
C GLU A 60 -11.12 -2.18 11.99
N GLU A 61 -12.07 -1.26 11.87
CA GLU A 61 -13.37 -1.51 11.24
C GLU A 61 -13.25 -1.87 9.75
N ALA A 62 -12.20 -1.39 9.07
CA ALA A 62 -11.99 -1.69 7.66
C ALA A 62 -11.62 -3.16 7.40
N PHE A 63 -11.14 -3.88 8.43
CA PHE A 63 -10.73 -5.28 8.32
C PHE A 63 -11.93 -6.22 8.12
N ALA A 64 -13.12 -5.81 8.57
CA ALA A 64 -14.35 -6.60 8.52
C ALA A 64 -15.34 -6.12 7.45
N ALA A 65 -14.97 -5.09 6.67
CA ALA A 65 -15.91 -4.34 5.88
C ALA A 65 -16.11 -4.90 4.46
N THR A 66 -17.37 -5.14 4.10
CA THR A 66 -17.79 -5.56 2.76
C THR A 66 -17.63 -4.48 1.66
N PRO A 67 -17.80 -3.15 1.91
CA PRO A 67 -17.60 -2.14 0.87
C PRO A 67 -16.12 -1.73 0.72
N GLY A 68 -15.19 -2.68 0.76
CA GLY A 68 -13.76 -2.49 0.46
C GLY A 68 -12.99 -1.51 1.36
N ILE A 69 -11.68 -1.72 1.48
CA ILE A 69 -10.84 -0.98 2.43
C ILE A 69 -10.71 0.51 2.07
N GLY A 70 -10.89 0.86 0.79
CA GLY A 70 -10.74 2.23 0.30
C GLY A 70 -11.81 3.21 0.79
N SER A 71 -12.93 2.74 1.35
CA SER A 71 -14.02 3.59 1.85
C SER A 71 -13.71 4.16 3.23
N TYR A 72 -12.82 3.50 3.99
CA TYR A 72 -12.46 3.89 5.34
C TYR A 72 -11.33 4.92 5.35
N PRO A 73 -11.20 5.71 6.44
CA PRO A 73 -10.03 6.55 6.65
C PRO A 73 -8.75 5.70 6.59
N LEU A 74 -7.81 6.15 5.76
CA LEU A 74 -6.50 5.52 5.62
C LEU A 74 -5.41 6.58 5.64
N LEU A 75 -4.22 6.17 6.07
CA LEU A 75 -3.02 6.98 6.03
C LEU A 75 -1.91 6.19 5.32
N LEU A 76 -1.33 6.78 4.29
CA LEU A 76 -0.19 6.24 3.57
C LEU A 76 1.07 6.97 4.03
N VAL A 77 2.07 6.22 4.45
CA VAL A 77 3.31 6.76 5.01
C VAL A 77 4.49 6.25 4.20
N LEU A 78 5.30 7.18 3.68
CA LEU A 78 6.60 6.89 3.11
C LEU A 78 7.67 7.09 4.19
N MET A 79 8.47 6.05 4.41
CA MET A 79 9.50 6.04 5.44
C MET A 79 10.80 5.46 4.86
N ASP A 80 11.92 6.12 5.15
CA ASP A 80 13.23 5.51 5.02
C ASP A 80 13.43 4.55 6.21
N TRP A 81 13.47 3.24 5.95
CA TRP A 81 13.55 2.25 7.03
C TRP A 81 14.96 2.10 7.58
N GLN A 82 15.99 2.50 6.83
CA GLN A 82 17.39 2.43 7.29
C GLN A 82 17.68 3.54 8.30
N ARG A 83 17.18 4.75 8.04
CA ARG A 83 17.30 5.90 8.97
C ARG A 83 16.16 5.95 9.99
N GLY A 84 15.03 5.35 9.65
CA GLY A 84 13.77 5.46 10.40
C GLY A 84 13.07 6.81 10.20
N ASP A 85 13.43 7.57 9.18
CA ASP A 85 12.91 8.91 8.93
C ASP A 85 11.63 8.85 8.10
N ILE A 86 10.64 9.65 8.46
CA ILE A 86 9.39 9.74 7.70
C ILE A 86 9.55 10.80 6.62
N LEU A 87 9.45 10.36 5.38
CA LEU A 87 9.58 11.21 4.20
C LEU A 87 8.25 11.92 3.89
N GLY A 88 7.13 11.27 4.19
CA GLY A 88 5.83 11.83 3.91
C GLY A 88 4.67 11.03 4.48
N ALA A 89 3.58 11.73 4.77
CA ALA A 89 2.31 11.16 5.17
C ALA A 89 1.20 11.76 4.31
N PHE A 90 0.36 10.89 3.74
CA PHE A 90 -0.61 11.23 2.71
C PHE A 90 -1.97 10.58 2.99
N ASP A 91 -3.04 11.34 2.78
CA ASP A 91 -4.41 10.82 2.75
C ASP A 91 -4.77 10.33 1.34
N ARG A 92 -5.82 9.52 1.26
CA ARG A 92 -6.37 8.93 0.02
C ARG A 92 -6.79 9.95 -1.04
N TYR A 93 -6.95 11.22 -0.69
CA TYR A 93 -7.35 12.28 -1.63
C TYR A 93 -6.19 13.19 -2.05
N SER A 94 -4.95 12.90 -1.62
CA SER A 94 -3.79 13.77 -1.84
C SER A 94 -3.41 13.87 -3.32
N ALA A 95 -3.52 15.07 -3.90
CA ALA A 95 -3.07 15.35 -5.26
C ALA A 95 -1.54 15.24 -5.40
N ASN A 96 -0.79 15.63 -4.38
CA ASN A 96 0.67 15.53 -4.38
C ASN A 96 1.12 14.08 -4.40
N PHE A 97 0.40 13.20 -3.70
CA PHE A 97 0.72 11.79 -3.70
C PHE A 97 0.38 11.13 -5.04
N LEU A 98 -0.74 11.48 -5.67
CA LEU A 98 -1.04 11.01 -7.03
C LEU A 98 0.07 11.38 -8.02
N LYS A 99 0.53 12.64 -8.00
CA LYS A 99 1.65 13.08 -8.86
C LYS A 99 2.93 12.29 -8.61
N LEU A 100 3.17 11.88 -7.36
CA LEU A 100 4.32 11.06 -7.00
C LEU A 100 4.17 9.64 -7.56
N ILE A 101 2.97 9.05 -7.49
CA ILE A 101 2.68 7.73 -8.08
C ILE A 101 2.88 7.77 -9.60
N GLU A 102 2.35 8.80 -10.26
CA GLU A 102 2.51 8.99 -11.72
C GLU A 102 3.99 9.13 -12.11
N LYS A 103 4.81 9.76 -11.26
CA LYS A 103 6.24 9.96 -11.47
C LYS A 103 7.14 8.81 -11.06
N CYS A 104 6.66 7.85 -10.26
CA CYS A 104 7.47 6.78 -9.68
C CYS A 104 6.81 5.40 -9.87
N GLN A 105 6.17 5.19 -11.02
CA GLN A 105 5.39 3.97 -11.25
C GLN A 105 6.29 2.74 -11.38
N GLU A 106 7.46 2.88 -12.01
CA GLU A 106 8.47 1.82 -12.13
C GLU A 106 8.93 1.35 -10.76
N GLU A 107 9.31 2.27 -9.87
CA GLU A 107 9.77 1.94 -8.52
C GLU A 107 8.66 1.30 -7.69
N LEU A 108 7.41 1.74 -7.87
CA LEU A 108 6.27 1.15 -7.18
C LEU A 108 5.90 -0.24 -7.74
N LYS A 109 5.96 -0.48 -9.05
CA LYS A 109 5.59 -1.79 -9.60
C LYS A 109 6.74 -2.81 -9.51
N TYR A 110 7.98 -2.34 -9.64
CA TYR A 110 9.16 -3.17 -9.83
C TYR A 110 10.27 -2.82 -8.82
N ALA A 111 9.92 -2.58 -7.56
CA ALA A 111 10.88 -2.26 -6.50
C ALA A 111 12.04 -3.26 -6.31
N HIS A 112 11.85 -4.50 -6.78
CA HIS A 112 12.86 -5.57 -6.74
C HIS A 112 13.85 -5.52 -7.91
N VAL A 113 13.53 -4.77 -8.97
CA VAL A 113 14.35 -4.64 -10.18
C VAL A 113 15.24 -3.41 -10.01
N SER A 114 16.54 -3.62 -9.81
CA SER A 114 17.50 -2.52 -9.63
C SER A 114 17.73 -1.69 -10.90
N SER A 115 17.57 -2.30 -12.08
CA SER A 115 17.69 -1.66 -13.38
C SER A 115 16.87 -2.43 -14.40
N ASN A 116 15.69 -1.91 -14.75
CA ASN A 116 14.89 -2.49 -15.82
C ASN A 116 15.44 -2.04 -17.17
N ARG A 117 15.88 -2.99 -18.01
CA ARG A 117 16.42 -2.69 -19.35
C ARG A 117 15.32 -2.29 -20.34
N PHE A 118 14.09 -2.76 -20.12
CA PHE A 118 12.95 -2.52 -21.01
C PHE A 118 11.74 -2.14 -20.15
N PRO A 119 11.72 -0.95 -19.55
CA PRO A 119 10.59 -0.49 -18.76
C PRO A 119 9.38 -0.22 -19.66
N CYS A 120 8.26 -0.86 -19.33
CA CYS A 120 6.98 -0.71 -20.02
C CYS A 120 5.95 0.06 -19.16
N THR A 121 6.43 0.82 -18.18
CA THR A 121 5.63 1.72 -17.33
C THR A 121 5.29 3.04 -17.99
N ILE A 122 4.35 3.78 -17.39
CA ILE A 122 3.85 5.07 -17.91
C ILE A 122 4.94 6.14 -18.10
N GLN A 123 6.08 6.01 -17.42
CA GLN A 123 7.21 6.93 -17.53
C GLN A 123 8.03 6.70 -18.81
N HIS A 124 8.02 5.48 -19.32
CA HIS A 124 8.95 5.04 -20.37
C HIS A 124 8.26 4.54 -21.65
N CYS A 125 6.98 4.20 -21.57
CA CYS A 125 6.21 3.65 -22.68
C CYS A 125 4.96 4.50 -22.98
N GLN A 126 4.87 5.01 -24.21
CA GLN A 126 3.74 5.83 -24.65
C GLN A 126 2.42 5.05 -24.66
N GLN A 127 2.43 3.76 -25.04
CA GLN A 127 1.21 2.93 -25.00
C GLN A 127 0.70 2.75 -23.57
N ALA A 128 1.62 2.54 -22.61
CA ALA A 128 1.26 2.44 -21.20
C ALA A 128 0.68 3.75 -20.67
N LEU A 129 1.25 4.89 -21.08
CA LEU A 129 0.71 6.22 -20.75
C LEU A 129 -0.71 6.41 -21.29
N VAL A 130 -0.95 6.09 -22.57
CA VAL A 130 -2.29 6.19 -23.18
C VAL A 130 -3.29 5.25 -22.49
N ALA A 131 -2.87 4.03 -22.15
CA ALA A 131 -3.73 3.08 -21.41
C ALA A 131 -4.08 3.61 -20.01
N TYR A 132 -3.11 4.21 -19.31
CA TYR A 132 -3.31 4.83 -18.01
C TYR A 132 -4.25 6.04 -18.08
N GLU A 133 -4.11 6.92 -19.07
CA GLU A 133 -4.99 8.05 -19.30
C GLU A 133 -6.43 7.58 -19.56
N ARG A 134 -6.62 6.58 -20.43
CA ARG A 134 -7.95 5.99 -20.66
C ARG A 134 -8.56 5.39 -19.39
N MET A 135 -7.75 4.72 -18.57
CA MET A 135 -8.21 4.21 -17.28
C MET A 135 -8.63 5.36 -16.34
N LYS A 136 -7.82 6.42 -16.26
CA LYS A 136 -8.09 7.61 -15.43
C LYS A 136 -9.36 8.35 -15.87
N ASP A 137 -9.56 8.50 -17.17
CA ASP A 137 -10.77 9.09 -17.76
C ASP A 137 -11.99 8.22 -17.46
N ALA A 138 -11.89 6.90 -17.67
CA ALA A 138 -12.98 5.96 -17.36
C ALA A 138 -13.37 5.97 -15.87
N LEU A 139 -12.41 6.17 -14.96
CA LEU A 139 -12.69 6.32 -13.52
C LEU A 139 -13.41 7.63 -13.20
N THR A 140 -13.13 8.68 -13.97
CA THR A 140 -13.72 10.01 -13.81
C THR A 140 -15.13 10.07 -14.40
N ASP A 141 -15.38 9.37 -15.52
CA ASP A 141 -16.66 9.30 -16.21
C ASP A 141 -17.64 8.29 -15.58
N ALA A 142 -17.16 7.35 -14.77
CA ALA A 142 -18.00 6.39 -14.08
C ALA A 142 -19.04 7.08 -13.17
N ARG A 143 -20.18 6.43 -12.91
CA ARG A 143 -21.23 6.98 -12.03
C ARG A 143 -20.67 7.31 -10.64
N GLY A 144 -20.76 8.58 -10.24
CA GLY A 144 -20.16 9.09 -9.00
C GLY A 144 -18.66 9.43 -9.11
N GLY A 145 -18.12 9.46 -10.33
CA GLY A 145 -16.77 9.89 -10.64
C GLY A 145 -16.62 11.40 -10.45
N SER A 146 -15.62 11.77 -9.68
CA SER A 146 -15.11 13.13 -9.56
C SER A 146 -13.60 13.01 -9.52
N ASP A 147 -12.87 14.06 -9.86
CA ASP A 147 -11.40 14.06 -9.77
C ASP A 147 -10.90 13.62 -8.38
N ARG A 148 -11.63 13.99 -7.32
CA ARG A 148 -11.38 13.52 -5.95
C ARG A 148 -11.56 12.00 -5.77
N GLU A 149 -12.62 11.44 -6.34
CA GLU A 149 -12.93 10.01 -6.26
C GLU A 149 -12.00 9.18 -7.15
N THR A 150 -11.61 9.70 -8.32
CA THR A 150 -10.59 9.12 -9.19
C THR A 150 -9.26 9.01 -8.45
N ARG A 151 -8.82 10.08 -7.78
CA ARG A 151 -7.61 10.04 -6.91
C ARG A 151 -7.71 8.95 -5.85
N ARG A 152 -8.84 8.90 -5.14
CA ARG A 152 -9.07 7.87 -4.12
C ARG A 152 -8.90 6.47 -4.69
N ARG A 153 -9.55 6.19 -5.83
CA ARG A 153 -9.52 4.86 -6.45
C ARG A 153 -8.11 4.46 -6.88
N ILE A 154 -7.33 5.38 -7.45
CA ILE A 154 -5.94 5.11 -7.85
C ILE A 154 -5.05 4.90 -6.60
N ILE A 155 -5.11 5.82 -5.63
CA ILE A 155 -4.25 5.77 -4.43
C ILE A 155 -4.56 4.54 -3.57
N CYS A 156 -5.83 4.15 -3.44
CA CYS A 156 -6.25 2.98 -2.66
C CYS A 156 -5.79 1.64 -3.25
N GLN A 157 -5.25 1.61 -4.48
CA GLN A 157 -4.63 0.39 -5.03
C GLN A 157 -3.25 0.12 -4.42
N LEU A 158 -2.64 1.12 -3.78
CA LEU A 158 -1.37 0.94 -3.09
C LEU A 158 -1.59 0.46 -1.64
N PRO A 159 -0.71 -0.40 -1.12
CA PRO A 159 0.40 -1.04 -1.82
C PRO A 159 -0.03 -2.13 -2.80
N TYR A 160 0.74 -2.37 -3.85
CA TYR A 160 0.42 -3.37 -4.86
C TYR A 160 0.55 -4.79 -4.30
N SER A 161 -0.45 -5.62 -4.58
CA SER A 161 -0.41 -7.06 -4.30
C SER A 161 0.40 -7.76 -5.40
N PHE A 162 1.61 -8.20 -5.08
CA PHE A 162 2.54 -8.80 -6.05
C PHE A 162 2.23 -10.26 -6.45
N SER A 163 1.06 -10.80 -6.09
CA SER A 163 0.78 -12.23 -6.19
C SER A 163 0.94 -12.77 -7.62
N TYR A 164 0.74 -11.94 -8.65
CA TYR A 164 0.99 -12.29 -10.05
C TYR A 164 1.36 -11.04 -10.87
N ILE A 165 2.64 -10.66 -10.85
CA ILE A 165 3.17 -9.66 -11.78
C ILE A 165 3.28 -10.34 -13.14
N PRO A 166 2.50 -9.96 -14.17
CA PRO A 166 2.82 -10.38 -15.53
C PRO A 166 4.19 -9.77 -15.86
N VAL A 167 5.14 -10.62 -16.19
CA VAL A 167 6.44 -10.19 -16.72
C VAL A 167 6.12 -9.45 -18.01
N GLU A 168 6.30 -8.13 -18.03
CA GLU A 168 6.24 -7.34 -19.26
C GLU A 168 7.47 -7.74 -20.08
N THR A 169 7.34 -8.81 -20.85
CA THR A 169 8.44 -9.30 -21.69
C THR A 169 8.60 -8.36 -22.88
N PRO A 170 9.84 -7.94 -23.22
CA PRO A 170 10.09 -7.06 -24.36
C PRO A 170 9.68 -7.67 -25.71
N TYR A 171 9.40 -8.97 -25.74
CA TYR A 171 8.91 -9.70 -26.92
C TYR A 171 7.41 -9.50 -27.20
N LEU A 172 6.65 -8.98 -26.23
CA LEU A 172 5.22 -8.72 -26.33
C LEU A 172 4.96 -7.22 -26.12
N ASP A 173 5.65 -6.39 -26.90
CA ASP A 173 5.46 -4.95 -26.89
C ASP A 173 3.98 -4.60 -27.20
N PRO A 174 3.28 -3.84 -26.33
CA PRO A 174 1.93 -3.33 -26.60
C PRO A 174 1.79 -2.55 -27.92
N SER A 175 2.88 -2.01 -28.46
CA SER A 175 2.92 -1.34 -29.76
C SER A 175 2.80 -2.30 -30.94
N MET A 176 3.36 -3.50 -30.80
CA MET A 176 3.42 -4.52 -31.86
C MET A 176 2.35 -5.59 -31.69
N PHE A 177 1.92 -5.84 -30.45
CA PHE A 177 0.94 -6.84 -30.08
C PHE A 177 -0.19 -6.20 -29.29
N ARG A 178 -1.39 -6.19 -29.90
CA ARG A 178 -2.59 -5.71 -29.23
C ARG A 178 -3.21 -6.86 -28.44
N PHE A 179 -3.14 -6.79 -27.11
CA PHE A 179 -3.97 -7.63 -26.26
C PHE A 179 -5.43 -7.17 -26.29
N ASP A 180 -6.37 -8.08 -26.05
CA ASP A 180 -7.74 -7.66 -25.75
C ASP A 180 -7.73 -6.99 -24.37
N ASP A 181 -7.91 -5.66 -24.36
CA ASP A 181 -7.98 -4.85 -23.13
C ASP A 181 -9.00 -5.41 -22.12
N ARG A 182 -10.01 -6.16 -22.59
CA ARG A 182 -10.99 -6.84 -21.73
C ARG A 182 -10.36 -7.94 -20.88
N LEU A 183 -9.38 -8.67 -21.41
CA LEU A 183 -8.68 -9.72 -20.68
C LEU A 183 -7.69 -9.11 -19.67
N ILE A 184 -6.99 -8.03 -20.04
CA ILE A 184 -6.09 -7.32 -19.13
C ILE A 184 -6.88 -6.69 -17.99
N THR A 185 -7.98 -6.01 -18.28
CA THR A 185 -8.85 -5.41 -17.25
C THR A 185 -9.53 -6.46 -16.39
N LEU A 186 -9.87 -7.64 -16.92
CA LEU A 186 -10.35 -8.77 -16.11
C LEU A 186 -9.24 -9.29 -15.19
N ILE A 187 -8.03 -9.47 -15.71
CA ILE A 187 -6.85 -9.90 -14.95
C ILE A 187 -6.51 -8.87 -13.86
N GLU A 188 -6.49 -7.58 -14.18
CA GLU A 188 -6.28 -6.50 -13.22
C GLU A 188 -7.41 -6.39 -12.20
N ARG A 189 -8.67 -6.57 -12.59
CA ARG A 189 -9.79 -6.63 -11.63
C ARG A 189 -9.74 -7.88 -10.76
N THR A 190 -9.27 -9.02 -11.27
CA THR A 190 -9.00 -10.20 -10.44
C THR A 190 -7.79 -9.99 -9.53
N LYS A 191 -6.83 -9.12 -9.88
CA LYS A 191 -5.76 -8.65 -8.95
C LYS A 191 -6.30 -7.73 -7.84
N LEU A 192 -7.54 -7.23 -7.95
CA LEU A 192 -8.21 -6.36 -6.96
C LEU A 192 -9.09 -7.12 -5.96
N THR A 193 -9.13 -8.45 -5.96
CA THR A 193 -9.73 -9.17 -4.83
C THR A 193 -8.85 -8.95 -3.61
N ASP A 194 -9.27 -8.01 -2.75
CA ASP A 194 -8.69 -7.62 -1.45
C ASP A 194 -8.65 -8.79 -0.42
N SER A 195 -8.83 -10.03 -0.89
CA SER A 195 -9.20 -11.19 -0.11
C SER A 195 -8.56 -12.48 -0.65
N GLU A 196 -7.24 -12.52 -0.73
CA GLU A 196 -6.56 -13.77 -0.37
C GLU A 196 -5.86 -13.56 0.96
N VAL A 197 -6.67 -13.58 2.03
CA VAL A 197 -6.12 -13.82 3.36
C VAL A 197 -5.62 -15.26 3.34
N ILE A 198 -4.31 -15.46 3.18
CA ILE A 198 -3.70 -16.77 3.47
C ILE A 198 -3.84 -16.98 4.98
N ARG A 199 -4.94 -17.62 5.39
CA ARG A 199 -5.15 -18.08 6.75
C ARG A 199 -4.30 -19.33 6.96
N LEU A 200 -3.04 -19.15 7.36
CA LEU A 200 -2.29 -20.24 7.98
C LEU A 200 -2.81 -20.43 9.40
N GLY A 201 -3.84 -21.27 9.54
CA GLY A 201 -4.29 -21.76 10.83
C GLY A 201 -3.24 -22.72 11.38
N PHE A 202 -2.31 -22.22 12.19
CA PHE A 202 -1.55 -23.11 13.06
C PHE A 202 -2.49 -23.56 14.19
N THR A 203 -3.00 -24.78 14.06
CA THR A 203 -3.58 -25.51 15.19
C THR A 203 -2.56 -25.52 16.32
N THR A 204 -3.01 -25.08 17.48
CA THR A 204 -2.30 -24.96 18.75
C THR A 204 -1.38 -26.14 19.01
N PHE A 205 -0.06 -25.93 18.99
CA PHE A 205 0.88 -26.91 19.54
C PHE A 205 0.95 -26.72 21.06
N TYR A 206 0.38 -27.66 21.80
CA TYR A 206 0.61 -27.79 23.23
C TYR A 206 1.96 -28.46 23.44
N TYR A 207 2.93 -27.75 24.04
CA TYR A 207 4.10 -28.42 24.60
C TYR A 207 3.69 -29.04 25.94
N PHE A 208 3.75 -30.38 26.00
CA PHE A 208 3.57 -31.13 27.23
C PHE A 208 4.90 -31.13 27.98
N THR A 209 5.10 -30.17 28.88
CA THR A 209 6.06 -30.31 29.97
C THR A 209 5.26 -30.39 31.25
N GLY A 210 5.33 -31.54 31.92
CA GLY A 210 4.61 -31.79 33.16
C GLY A 210 4.80 -30.66 34.16
N PHE A 211 3.69 -30.26 34.79
CA PHE A 211 3.49 -29.17 35.75
C PHE A 211 3.17 -27.78 35.16
N GLN A 212 1.89 -27.43 35.34
CA GLN A 212 1.21 -26.13 35.20
C GLN A 212 0.92 -25.62 33.78
N ASN A 213 -0.36 -25.62 33.43
CA ASN A 213 -0.94 -24.98 32.26
C ASN A 213 -0.81 -23.45 32.34
N GLN A 214 0.04 -22.83 31.53
CA GLN A 214 -0.03 -21.40 31.25
C GLN A 214 -0.33 -21.14 29.78
N LYS A 215 -1.45 -20.46 29.52
CA LYS A 215 -1.78 -19.88 28.21
C LYS A 215 -0.77 -18.77 27.90
N VAL A 216 0.08 -18.97 26.90
CA VAL A 216 0.97 -17.92 26.40
C VAL A 216 0.50 -17.51 25.01
N PHE A 217 -0.21 -16.38 24.96
CA PHE A 217 -0.49 -15.54 23.77
C PHE A 217 -1.36 -16.10 22.63
N SER A 218 -2.47 -15.39 22.35
CA SER A 218 -3.06 -15.28 21.02
C SER A 218 -2.57 -13.98 20.38
N GLY A 219 -1.75 -14.09 19.33
CA GLY A 219 -1.25 -12.94 18.59
C GLY A 219 -0.99 -13.32 17.14
N VAL A 220 -1.68 -12.62 16.22
CA VAL A 220 -1.41 -12.71 14.79
C VAL A 220 -0.15 -11.89 14.52
N PHE A 221 0.95 -12.55 14.21
CA PHE A 221 2.18 -11.90 13.74
C PHE A 221 2.30 -12.06 12.23
N TYR A 222 2.43 -10.94 11.53
CA TYR A 222 2.76 -10.90 10.12
C TYR A 222 4.28 -10.75 10.00
N PHE A 223 4.97 -11.81 9.62
CA PHE A 223 6.35 -11.76 9.14
C PHE A 223 6.45 -12.65 7.91
N ASN A 224 6.94 -12.11 6.80
CA ASN A 224 7.46 -12.92 5.72
C ASN A 224 8.97 -12.72 5.67
N PHE A 225 9.69 -13.50 6.49
CA PHE A 225 11.08 -13.83 6.24
C PHE A 225 11.09 -15.15 5.47
N SER A 226 10.97 -15.06 4.15
CA SER A 226 11.37 -16.17 3.30
C SER A 226 12.86 -16.04 3.04
N LYS A 227 13.64 -16.78 3.86
CA LYS A 227 14.93 -17.44 3.55
C LYS A 227 15.64 -17.03 2.26
N ILE A 228 16.92 -16.64 2.40
CA ILE A 228 18.10 -16.73 1.50
C ILE A 228 18.97 -15.50 1.92
N PHE A 229 20.13 -15.57 2.60
CA PHE A 229 21.36 -16.31 2.28
C PHE A 229 21.39 -16.89 0.87
#